data_AF-A0A401I6D9-F1
#
_entry.id   AF-A0A401I6D9-F1
#
_cell.length_a   1.000
_cell.length_b   1.000
_cell.length_c   1.000
_cell.angle_alpha   90.00
_cell.angle_beta   90.00
_cell.angle_gamma   90.00
#
_symmetry.space_group_name_H-M   'P 1'
#
loop_
_entity.id
_entity.type
_entity.pdbx_description
1 polymer ?
#
loop_
_entity_poly.entity_id
_entity_poly.type
_entity_poly.pdbx_seq_one_letter_code
_entity_poly.pdbx_strand_id
1 'polypeptide(L)'
;MTPRGEPQEGTSDSERPLSIGGAEHVNAAYFAPFHYTALGHLHQAHHVGDERVRYAGSPLKYSISEEHHRKGYLVVELDATGAAAVEKRHLAPLRDMRTVEGRIADIERHPIDEDYVFVRLLDDGPVLSAMERIRSVYPNAMHVERKLTLPGLRQEAEMTEGRARMDGLSLFKAFYQDVRGTELSPETERLFIETMEDVYREEGERDATVKADDDGIRSV
;
A
#
# COMPACT_ATOMS: atom_id res chain seq x y z
N MET A 1 -18.50 7.62 10.23
CA MET A 1 -19.36 7.96 11.38
C MET A 1 -18.59 7.68 12.64
N THR A 2 -18.75 8.49 13.69
CA THR A 2 -18.09 8.28 14.99
C THR A 2 -19.11 8.55 16.12
N PRO A 3 -18.85 8.09 17.37
CA PRO A 3 -19.82 8.25 18.47
C PRO A 3 -20.27 9.70 18.72
N ARG A 4 -19.44 10.68 18.36
CA ARG A 4 -19.72 12.12 18.52
C ARG A 4 -19.69 12.92 17.22
N GLY A 5 -19.42 12.30 16.07
CA GLY A 5 -19.30 12.98 14.78
C GLY A 5 -17.95 13.67 14.54
N GLU A 6 -16.92 13.30 15.30
CA GLU A 6 -15.54 13.78 15.13
C GLU A 6 -14.79 13.02 14.02
N PRO A 7 -13.72 13.62 13.45
CA PRO A 7 -12.88 12.97 12.44
C PRO A 7 -12.11 11.78 13.01
N GLN A 8 -12.03 10.70 12.25
CA GLN A 8 -11.17 9.55 12.55
C GLN A 8 -10.55 9.05 11.25
N GLU A 9 -9.29 8.60 11.31
CA GLU A 9 -8.62 8.03 10.13
C GLU A 9 -9.43 6.85 9.58
N GLY A 10 -9.49 6.77 8.24
CA GLY A 10 -10.26 5.75 7.53
C GLY A 10 -9.77 4.34 7.83
N THR A 11 -10.67 3.36 7.75
CA THR A 11 -10.33 1.97 8.10
C THR A 11 -9.72 1.17 6.95
N SER A 12 -9.73 1.72 5.73
CA SER A 12 -9.16 1.10 4.53
C SER A 12 -8.81 2.16 3.48
N ASP A 13 -7.69 1.97 2.78
CA ASP A 13 -7.27 2.85 1.69
C ASP A 13 -8.13 2.70 0.42
N SER A 14 -8.95 1.65 0.33
CA SER A 14 -9.88 1.46 -0.78
C SER A 14 -11.21 2.20 -0.58
N GLU A 15 -11.46 2.73 0.62
CA GLU A 15 -12.63 3.54 0.91
C GLU A 15 -12.45 4.94 0.29
N ARG A 16 -13.46 5.40 -0.44
CA ARG A 16 -13.46 6.78 -0.97
C ARG A 16 -14.13 7.70 0.03
N PRO A 17 -13.56 8.87 0.37
CA PRO A 17 -14.25 9.84 1.21
C PRO A 17 -15.59 10.20 0.57
N LEU A 18 -16.68 9.91 1.27
CA LEU A 18 -18.02 10.36 0.89
C LEU A 18 -18.37 11.60 1.70
N SER A 19 -18.65 12.70 1.00
CA SER A 19 -19.33 13.86 1.58
C SER A 19 -20.72 13.95 0.97
N ILE A 20 -21.75 13.94 1.80
CA ILE A 20 -23.13 14.18 1.37
C ILE A 20 -23.51 15.56 1.86
N GLY A 21 -23.65 16.52 0.94
CA GLY A 21 -24.12 17.87 1.26
C GLY A 21 -23.22 18.66 2.22
N GLY A 22 -21.91 18.37 2.28
CA GLY A 22 -20.94 19.05 3.14
C GLY A 22 -20.79 18.46 4.54
N ALA A 23 -21.56 17.42 4.89
CA ALA A 23 -21.37 16.66 6.12
C ALA A 23 -20.50 15.42 5.83
N GLU A 24 -19.33 15.35 6.48
CA GLU A 24 -18.42 14.21 6.40
C GLU A 24 -18.73 13.13 7.45
N HIS A 25 -19.41 13.52 8.54
CA HIS A 25 -19.67 12.64 9.69
C HIS A 25 -21.11 12.79 10.19
N VAL A 26 -21.72 11.67 10.57
CA VAL A 26 -23.06 11.62 11.17
C VAL A 26 -22.94 11.08 12.59
N ASN A 27 -23.61 11.75 13.54
CA ASN A 27 -23.65 11.34 14.94
C ASN A 27 -24.54 10.09 15.11
N ALA A 28 -24.03 9.08 15.82
CA ALA A 28 -24.73 7.82 16.04
C ALA A 28 -26.05 7.96 16.83
N ALA A 29 -26.20 9.01 17.64
CA ALA A 29 -27.41 9.27 18.43
C ALA A 29 -28.68 9.43 17.57
N TYR A 30 -28.54 9.86 16.31
CA TYR A 30 -29.67 9.93 15.39
C TYR A 30 -30.29 8.56 15.06
N PHE A 31 -29.57 7.47 15.33
CA PHE A 31 -30.05 6.11 15.12
C PHE A 31 -30.68 5.47 16.36
N ALA A 32 -30.71 6.17 17.50
CA ALA A 32 -31.29 5.67 18.75
C ALA A 32 -32.77 5.19 18.64
N PRO A 33 -33.64 5.77 17.78
CA PRO A 33 -35.02 5.30 17.64
C PRO A 33 -35.18 3.93 16.95
N PHE A 34 -34.13 3.39 16.32
CA PHE A 34 -34.22 2.13 15.58
C PHE A 34 -33.83 0.92 16.44
N HIS A 35 -34.55 -0.19 16.24
CA HIS A 35 -34.23 -1.48 16.88
C HIS A 35 -32.89 -2.06 16.39
N TYR A 36 -32.55 -1.83 15.13
CA TYR A 36 -31.27 -2.18 14.53
C TYR A 36 -31.01 -1.27 13.32
N THR A 37 -29.77 -0.84 13.16
CA THR A 37 -29.32 0.02 12.05
C THR A 37 -28.19 -0.68 11.31
N ALA A 38 -28.49 -1.13 10.08
CA ALA A 38 -27.51 -1.71 9.17
C ALA A 38 -26.84 -0.58 8.35
N LEU A 39 -25.57 -0.33 8.62
CA LEU A 39 -24.74 0.61 7.89
C LEU A 39 -23.84 -0.12 6.88
N GLY A 40 -23.50 0.59 5.80
CA GLY A 40 -22.56 0.14 4.76
C GLY A 40 -21.51 1.21 4.48
N HIS A 41 -20.77 1.11 3.37
CA HIS A 41 -19.64 1.96 2.95
C HIS A 41 -18.27 1.57 3.52
N LEU A 42 -18.16 1.36 4.83
CA LEU A 42 -16.88 0.98 5.45
C LEU A 42 -16.60 -0.51 5.29
N HIS A 43 -15.35 -0.86 4.98
CA HIS A 43 -14.90 -2.21 4.69
C HIS A 43 -14.50 -2.96 5.96
N GLN A 44 -14.22 -2.26 7.05
CA GLN A 44 -14.04 -2.86 8.38
C GLN A 44 -15.39 -3.00 9.09
N ALA A 45 -15.71 -4.22 9.49
CA ALA A 45 -16.89 -4.48 10.31
C ALA A 45 -16.68 -3.98 11.75
N HIS A 46 -17.57 -3.13 12.25
CA HIS A 46 -17.56 -2.60 13.61
C HIS A 46 -18.94 -2.04 14.00
N HIS A 47 -19.11 -1.69 15.27
CA HIS A 47 -20.28 -0.96 15.76
C HIS A 47 -19.89 0.47 16.15
N VAL A 48 -20.85 1.40 16.17
CA VAL A 48 -20.60 2.81 16.52
C VAL A 48 -21.51 3.24 17.66
N GLY A 49 -20.93 3.42 18.85
CA GLY A 49 -21.63 3.89 20.05
C GLY A 49 -22.55 2.84 20.69
N ASP A 50 -23.47 2.27 19.91
CA ASP A 50 -24.42 1.23 20.30
C ASP A 50 -24.19 -0.03 19.44
N GLU A 51 -24.29 -1.22 20.04
CA GLU A 51 -24.11 -2.48 19.34
C GLU A 51 -25.17 -2.74 18.25
N ARG A 52 -26.29 -2.01 18.26
CA ARG A 52 -27.34 -2.11 17.24
C ARG A 52 -27.05 -1.29 15.99
N VAL A 53 -26.05 -0.42 16.02
CA VAL A 53 -25.62 0.41 14.88
C VAL A 53 -24.33 -0.16 14.32
N ARG A 54 -24.41 -0.94 13.24
CA ARG A 54 -23.28 -1.74 12.76
C ARG A 54 -22.97 -1.54 11.30
N TYR A 55 -21.67 -1.45 11.01
CA TYR A 55 -21.11 -1.70 9.69
C TYR A 55 -20.82 -3.20 9.56
N ALA A 56 -21.38 -3.84 8.54
CA ALA A 56 -21.11 -5.26 8.26
C ALA A 56 -19.68 -5.49 7.71
N GLY A 57 -19.04 -4.44 7.19
CA GLY A 57 -17.78 -4.54 6.46
C GLY A 57 -17.98 -5.08 5.03
N SER A 58 -16.89 -5.17 4.29
CA SER A 58 -16.89 -5.85 2.99
C SER A 58 -16.80 -7.38 3.15
N PRO A 59 -17.27 -8.16 2.16
CA PRO A 59 -17.19 -9.63 2.22
C PRO A 59 -15.78 -10.18 1.94
N LEU A 60 -14.93 -9.41 1.26
CA LEU A 60 -13.55 -9.75 0.90
C LEU A 60 -12.62 -8.57 1.20
N LYS A 61 -11.30 -8.80 1.19
CA LYS A 61 -10.29 -7.75 1.29
C LYS A 61 -10.12 -7.08 -0.07
N TYR A 62 -10.22 -5.75 -0.11
CA TYR A 62 -10.04 -4.97 -1.35
C TYR A 62 -8.76 -4.14 -1.40
N SER A 63 -8.08 -4.00 -0.26
CA SER A 63 -6.78 -3.35 -0.13
C SER A 63 -5.91 -4.10 0.89
N ILE A 64 -4.59 -3.97 0.78
CA ILE A 64 -3.65 -4.56 1.72
C ILE A 64 -3.80 -4.00 3.14
N SER A 65 -4.29 -2.77 3.31
CA SER A 65 -4.65 -2.23 4.63
C SER A 65 -5.74 -3.05 5.34
N GLU A 66 -6.48 -3.88 4.59
CA GLU A 66 -7.49 -4.79 5.13
C GLU A 66 -6.95 -6.18 5.47
N GLU A 67 -5.64 -6.41 5.41
CA GLU A 67 -5.00 -7.71 5.67
C GLU A 67 -5.44 -8.34 7.00
N HIS A 68 -5.67 -7.52 8.02
CA HIS A 68 -6.07 -7.99 9.35
C HIS A 68 -7.59 -7.96 9.58
N HIS A 69 -8.37 -7.54 8.58
CA HIS A 69 -9.82 -7.51 8.67
C HIS A 69 -10.40 -8.92 8.63
N ARG A 70 -11.13 -9.30 9.68
CA ARG A 70 -11.92 -10.52 9.70
C ARG A 70 -13.22 -10.33 8.94
N LYS A 71 -13.22 -10.76 7.68
CA LYS A 71 -14.38 -10.69 6.78
C LYS A 71 -15.48 -11.64 7.23
N GLY A 72 -16.71 -11.27 6.92
CA GLY A 72 -17.88 -11.95 7.44
C GLY A 72 -19.18 -11.25 7.09
N TYR A 73 -20.26 -11.80 7.62
CA TYR A 73 -21.59 -11.22 7.56
C TYR A 73 -22.25 -11.29 8.93
N LEU A 74 -23.27 -10.47 9.13
CA LEU A 74 -24.04 -10.42 10.37
C LEU A 74 -25.36 -11.15 10.18
N VAL A 75 -25.64 -12.11 11.07
CA VAL A 75 -26.97 -12.70 11.24
C VAL A 75 -27.65 -11.91 12.33
N VAL A 76 -28.80 -11.32 12.00
CA VAL A 76 -29.57 -10.46 12.91
C VAL A 76 -30.94 -11.09 13.10
N GLU A 77 -31.24 -11.45 14.33
CA GLU A 77 -32.56 -11.94 14.74
C GLU A 77 -33.26 -10.85 15.53
N LEU A 78 -34.47 -10.49 15.11
CA LEU A 78 -35.32 -9.51 15.78
C LEU A 78 -36.52 -10.23 16.37
N ASP A 79 -36.77 -10.03 17.66
CA ASP A 79 -37.98 -10.54 18.31
C ASP A 79 -39.18 -9.58 18.15
N ALA A 80 -40.34 -10.00 18.64
CA ALA A 80 -41.57 -9.22 18.58
C ALA A 80 -41.55 -7.92 19.40
N THR A 81 -40.58 -7.77 20.31
CA THR A 81 -40.37 -6.56 21.13
C THR A 81 -39.35 -5.60 20.53
N GLY A 82 -38.68 -6.02 19.44
CA GLY A 82 -37.63 -5.26 18.78
C GLY A 82 -36.24 -5.46 19.41
N ALA A 83 -36.05 -6.46 20.28
CA ALA A 83 -34.72 -6.83 20.73
C ALA A 83 -33.95 -7.52 19.58
N ALA A 84 -32.72 -7.09 19.37
CA ALA A 84 -31.85 -7.60 18.30
C ALA A 84 -30.75 -8.49 18.87
N ALA A 85 -30.73 -9.77 18.47
CA ALA A 85 -29.58 -10.65 18.66
C ALA A 85 -28.72 -10.61 17.40
N VAL A 86 -27.43 -10.31 17.54
CA VAL A 86 -26.51 -10.12 16.42
C VAL A 86 -25.33 -11.06 16.54
N GLU A 87 -25.18 -11.94 15.56
CA GLU A 87 -24.06 -12.88 15.46
C GLU A 87 -23.22 -12.57 14.22
N LYS A 88 -21.89 -12.50 14.37
CA LYS A 88 -20.99 -12.39 13.23
C LYS A 88 -20.53 -13.77 12.79
N ARG A 89 -20.82 -14.13 11.53
CA ARG A 89 -20.31 -15.33 10.87
C ARG A 89 -19.14 -14.96 9.97
N HIS A 90 -18.06 -15.73 10.04
CA HIS A 90 -16.85 -15.47 9.26
C HIS A 90 -16.92 -16.09 7.88
N LEU A 91 -16.34 -15.40 6.90
CA LEU A 91 -16.17 -15.90 5.55
C LEU A 91 -14.73 -16.41 5.38
N ALA A 92 -14.59 -17.58 4.79
CA ALA A 92 -13.31 -18.09 4.30
C ALA A 92 -13.18 -17.74 2.81
N PRO A 93 -12.26 -16.86 2.41
CA PRO A 93 -12.08 -16.52 1.00
C PRO A 93 -11.41 -17.69 0.26
N LEU A 94 -11.62 -17.77 -1.06
CA LEU A 94 -10.89 -18.72 -1.91
C LEU A 94 -9.38 -18.42 -1.95
N ARG A 95 -9.04 -17.12 -1.92
CA ARG A 95 -7.69 -16.57 -1.88
C ARG A 95 -7.69 -15.43 -0.90
N ASP A 96 -6.80 -15.48 0.08
CA ASP A 96 -6.65 -14.37 1.02
C ASP A 96 -5.73 -13.29 0.45
N MET A 97 -5.74 -12.11 1.09
CA MET A 97 -4.81 -11.03 0.80
C MET A 97 -3.91 -10.79 2.01
N ARG A 98 -2.60 -10.89 1.81
CA ARG A 98 -1.60 -10.83 2.89
C ARG A 98 -0.25 -10.32 2.44
N THR A 99 0.54 -9.89 3.42
CA THR A 99 1.93 -9.50 3.25
C THR A 99 2.84 -10.70 3.49
N VAL A 100 3.83 -10.88 2.62
CA VAL A 100 4.95 -11.81 2.84
C VAL A 100 6.23 -10.98 2.91
N GLU A 101 6.95 -11.11 4.03
CA GLU A 101 8.20 -10.41 4.25
C GLU A 101 9.36 -11.42 4.32
N GLY A 102 10.45 -11.17 3.60
CA GLY A 102 11.59 -12.08 3.55
C GLY A 102 12.62 -11.71 2.50
N ARG A 103 13.73 -12.46 2.44
CA ARG A 103 14.70 -12.37 1.34
C ARG A 103 14.21 -13.19 0.16
N ILE A 104 14.55 -12.79 -1.06
CA ILE A 104 14.09 -13.49 -2.28
C ILE A 104 14.45 -14.98 -2.26
N ALA A 105 15.66 -15.31 -1.79
CA ALA A 105 16.15 -16.69 -1.74
C ALA A 105 15.39 -17.59 -0.76
N ASP A 106 14.72 -17.00 0.24
CA ASP A 106 13.86 -17.72 1.19
C ASP A 106 12.45 -17.86 0.62
N ILE A 107 11.92 -16.78 0.04
CA ILE A 107 10.59 -16.74 -0.58
C ILE A 107 10.47 -17.76 -1.73
N GLU A 108 11.52 -17.92 -2.54
CA GLU A 108 11.55 -18.90 -3.64
C GLU A 108 11.44 -20.36 -3.17
N ARG A 109 11.62 -20.63 -1.87
CA ARG A 109 11.51 -21.97 -1.28
C ARG A 109 10.14 -22.24 -0.69
N HIS A 110 9.25 -21.25 -0.64
CA HIS A 110 7.89 -21.44 -0.16
C HIS A 110 7.11 -22.41 -1.07
N PRO A 111 6.07 -23.10 -0.56
CA PRO A 111 5.16 -23.84 -1.41
C PRO A 111 4.38 -22.88 -2.32
N ILE A 112 3.96 -23.38 -3.49
CA ILE A 112 3.09 -22.62 -4.39
C ILE A 112 1.77 -22.30 -3.68
N ASP A 113 1.38 -21.03 -3.70
CA ASP A 113 0.20 -20.51 -3.02
C ASP A 113 -0.47 -19.44 -3.90
N GLU A 114 -1.79 -19.55 -4.07
CA GLU A 114 -2.57 -18.67 -4.96
C GLU A 114 -3.12 -17.42 -4.26
N ASP A 115 -2.79 -17.16 -3.01
CA ASP A 115 -3.18 -15.93 -2.33
C ASP A 115 -2.71 -14.66 -3.06
N TYR A 116 -3.42 -13.56 -2.84
CA TYR A 116 -3.02 -12.23 -3.29
C TYR A 116 -1.95 -11.68 -2.36
N VAL A 117 -0.69 -11.85 -2.74
CA VAL A 117 0.44 -11.50 -1.88
C VAL A 117 1.05 -10.16 -2.25
N PHE A 118 1.27 -9.33 -1.23
CA PHE A 118 2.14 -8.16 -1.28
C PHE A 118 3.48 -8.57 -0.67
N VAL A 119 4.57 -8.48 -1.42
CA VAL A 119 5.89 -8.91 -0.94
C VAL A 119 6.71 -7.72 -0.48
N ARG A 120 7.26 -7.82 0.73
CA ARG A 120 8.29 -6.92 1.24
C ARG A 120 9.64 -7.64 1.28
N LEU A 121 10.51 -7.26 0.36
CA LEU A 121 11.86 -7.80 0.29
C LEU A 121 12.77 -7.16 1.33
N LEU A 122 13.50 -8.03 2.03
CA LEU A 122 14.51 -7.67 3.03
C LEU A 122 15.95 -7.78 2.49
N ASP A 123 16.12 -7.99 1.19
CA ASP A 123 17.42 -8.05 0.54
C ASP A 123 18.16 -6.70 0.63
N ASP A 124 19.43 -6.76 1.03
CA ASP A 124 20.29 -5.59 1.21
C ASP A 124 20.64 -4.92 -0.14
N GLY A 125 20.70 -5.72 -1.22
CA GLY A 125 20.94 -5.28 -2.58
C GLY A 125 19.71 -5.37 -3.49
N PRO A 126 19.78 -4.77 -4.69
CA PRO A 126 18.72 -4.90 -5.69
C PRO A 126 18.54 -6.36 -6.11
N VAL A 127 17.28 -6.73 -6.35
CA VAL A 127 16.89 -8.08 -6.77
C VAL A 127 16.36 -7.99 -8.19
N LEU A 128 17.08 -8.60 -9.13
CA LEU A 128 16.65 -8.66 -10.53
C LEU A 128 15.46 -9.59 -10.70
N SER A 129 14.57 -9.21 -11.61
CA SER A 129 13.35 -9.96 -11.94
C SER A 129 12.56 -10.38 -10.70
N ALA A 130 12.57 -9.56 -9.63
CA ALA A 130 11.97 -9.91 -8.34
C ALA A 130 10.52 -10.37 -8.49
N MET A 131 9.72 -9.64 -9.27
CA MET A 131 8.31 -9.99 -9.51
C MET A 131 8.14 -11.33 -10.23
N GLU A 132 8.97 -11.63 -11.22
CA GLU A 132 8.90 -12.90 -11.97
C GLU A 132 9.28 -14.08 -11.07
N ARG A 133 10.35 -13.92 -10.30
CA ARG A 133 10.81 -14.91 -9.32
C ARG A 133 9.77 -15.16 -8.25
N ILE A 134 9.17 -14.12 -7.68
CA ILE A 134 8.08 -14.22 -6.70
C ILE A 134 6.86 -14.92 -7.31
N ARG A 135 6.49 -14.59 -8.56
CA ARG A 135 5.34 -15.21 -9.24
C ARG A 135 5.52 -16.69 -9.54
N SER A 136 6.74 -17.23 -9.47
CA SER A 136 6.98 -18.68 -9.56
C SER A 136 6.42 -19.45 -8.35
N VAL A 137 6.25 -18.77 -7.21
CA VAL A 137 5.73 -19.34 -5.95
C VAL A 137 4.38 -18.74 -5.56
N TYR A 138 4.18 -17.44 -5.80
CA TYR A 138 2.92 -16.72 -5.58
C TYR A 138 2.37 -16.20 -6.91
N PRO A 139 1.63 -17.02 -7.69
CA PRO A 139 1.19 -16.64 -9.03
C PRO A 139 0.37 -15.35 -9.07
N ASN A 140 -0.37 -15.07 -7.98
CA ASN A 140 -1.20 -13.89 -7.82
C ASN A 140 -0.52 -12.78 -6.99
N ALA A 141 0.81 -12.76 -6.93
CA ALA A 141 1.53 -11.65 -6.33
C ALA A 141 1.11 -10.32 -6.99
N MET A 142 0.74 -9.35 -6.16
CA MET A 142 0.14 -8.08 -6.56
C MET A 142 1.16 -6.94 -6.56
N HIS A 143 2.11 -6.96 -5.63
CA HIS A 143 3.08 -5.90 -5.45
C HIS A 143 4.37 -6.43 -4.82
N VAL A 144 5.50 -5.78 -5.11
CA VAL A 144 6.80 -6.05 -4.50
C VAL A 144 7.43 -4.73 -4.13
N GLU A 145 7.74 -4.56 -2.86
CA GLU A 145 8.47 -3.42 -2.32
C GLU A 145 9.74 -3.88 -1.62
N ARG A 146 10.75 -3.01 -1.55
CA ARG A 146 11.94 -3.23 -0.72
C ARG A 146 11.85 -2.35 0.51
N LYS A 147 12.14 -2.94 1.68
CA LYS A 147 12.26 -2.14 2.91
C LYS A 147 13.58 -1.38 2.88
N LEU A 148 13.54 -0.12 2.42
CA LEU A 148 14.65 0.81 2.61
C LEU A 148 14.78 1.10 4.11
N THR A 149 15.57 0.30 4.80
CA THR A 149 15.92 0.57 6.20
C THR A 149 16.91 1.73 6.18
N LEU A 150 16.40 2.95 6.31
CA LEU A 150 17.21 4.15 6.58
C LEU A 150 17.10 4.46 8.07
N PRO A 151 18.06 4.04 8.91
CA PRO A 151 18.14 4.56 10.26
C PRO A 151 18.50 6.06 10.16
N GLY A 152 17.53 6.96 10.43
CA GLY A 152 17.84 8.38 10.68
C GLY A 152 17.10 9.46 9.89
N LEU A 153 16.01 9.19 9.17
CA LEU A 153 15.32 10.25 8.40
C LEU A 153 14.35 11.09 9.26
N ARG A 154 14.89 12.12 9.91
CA ARG A 154 14.14 13.36 10.21
C ARG A 154 14.81 14.64 9.71
N GLN A 155 15.85 14.54 8.88
CA GLN A 155 16.50 15.70 8.28
C GLN A 155 17.08 15.30 6.92
N GLU A 156 17.16 16.27 6.00
CA GLU A 156 17.91 16.26 4.72
C GLU A 156 17.13 15.86 3.46
N ALA A 157 16.41 16.85 2.92
CA ALA A 157 15.91 16.89 1.55
C ALA A 157 17.02 17.16 0.49
N GLU A 158 18.30 17.29 0.89
CA GLU A 158 19.45 17.50 -0.01
C GLU A 158 20.18 16.19 -0.38
N MET A 159 19.83 15.05 0.22
CA MET A 159 20.47 13.74 0.00
C MET A 159 19.86 12.90 -1.14
N THR A 160 18.90 13.44 -1.90
CA THR A 160 18.09 12.65 -2.84
C THR A 160 18.88 12.20 -4.07
N GLU A 161 19.73 13.06 -4.64
CA GLU A 161 20.51 12.73 -5.84
C GLU A 161 21.59 11.67 -5.61
N GLY A 162 22.36 11.80 -4.52
CA GLY A 162 23.42 10.84 -4.19
C GLY A 162 22.87 9.44 -3.90
N ARG A 163 21.67 9.37 -3.30
CA ARG A 163 20.97 8.09 -3.06
C ARG A 163 20.43 7.46 -4.33
N ALA A 164 19.83 8.24 -5.22
CA ALA A 164 19.37 7.75 -6.52
C ALA A 164 20.55 7.21 -7.36
N ARG A 165 21.70 7.90 -7.34
CA ARG A 165 22.94 7.42 -7.99
C ARG A 165 23.44 6.11 -7.39
N MET A 166 23.45 5.99 -6.06
CA MET A 166 23.88 4.76 -5.39
C MET A 166 22.94 3.57 -5.68
N ASP A 167 21.64 3.81 -5.73
CA ASP A 167 20.65 2.78 -6.09
C ASP A 167 20.82 2.35 -7.55
N GLY A 168 20.98 3.32 -8.47
CA GLY A 168 21.24 3.05 -9.89
C GLY A 168 22.52 2.25 -10.14
N LEU A 169 23.63 2.62 -9.49
CA LEU A 169 24.89 1.88 -9.61
C LEU A 169 24.78 0.47 -9.03
N SER A 170 24.11 0.32 -7.88
CA SER A 170 23.91 -0.99 -7.26
C SER A 170 23.05 -1.89 -8.16
N LEU A 171 22.01 -1.33 -8.77
CA LEU A 171 21.14 -2.05 -9.70
C LEU A 171 21.89 -2.46 -10.96
N PHE A 172 22.72 -1.55 -11.50
CA PHE A 172 23.57 -1.86 -12.64
C PHE A 172 24.59 -2.95 -12.33
N LYS A 173 25.23 -2.91 -11.15
CA LYS A 173 26.15 -3.96 -10.70
C LYS A 173 25.46 -5.32 -10.64
N ALA A 174 24.27 -5.39 -10.02
CA ALA A 174 23.50 -6.62 -9.97
C ALA A 174 23.13 -7.11 -11.38
N PHE A 175 22.60 -6.24 -12.23
CA PHE A 175 22.24 -6.54 -13.62
C PHE A 175 23.43 -7.05 -14.44
N TYR A 176 24.57 -6.37 -14.34
CA TYR A 176 25.77 -6.76 -15.07
C TYR A 176 26.25 -8.14 -14.65
N GLN A 177 26.25 -8.43 -13.35
CA GLN A 177 26.64 -9.74 -12.83
C GLN A 177 25.70 -10.85 -13.32
N ASP A 178 24.40 -10.61 -13.35
CA ASP A 178 23.41 -11.60 -13.80
C ASP A 178 23.52 -11.90 -15.30
N VAL A 179 23.72 -10.86 -16.12
CA VAL A 179 23.82 -11.01 -17.58
C VAL A 179 25.18 -11.53 -18.02
N ARG A 180 26.27 -11.12 -17.36
CA ARG A 180 27.65 -11.42 -17.78
C ARG A 180 28.33 -12.50 -16.95
N GLY A 181 27.78 -12.86 -15.79
CA GLY A 181 28.35 -13.83 -14.87
C GLY A 181 29.64 -13.36 -14.16
N THR A 182 30.03 -12.09 -14.32
CA THR A 182 31.27 -11.53 -13.79
C THR A 182 31.02 -10.22 -13.07
N GLU A 183 31.83 -9.91 -12.04
CA GLU A 183 31.77 -8.63 -11.36
C GLU A 183 32.14 -7.46 -12.29
N LEU A 184 31.62 -6.27 -11.97
CA LEU A 184 31.88 -5.06 -12.71
C LEU A 184 33.35 -4.65 -12.55
N SER A 185 34.06 -4.40 -13.65
CA SER A 185 35.43 -3.90 -13.56
C SER A 185 35.46 -2.44 -13.08
N PRO A 186 36.53 -1.99 -12.39
CA PRO A 186 36.66 -0.60 -11.97
C PRO A 186 36.58 0.42 -13.12
N GLU A 187 37.00 0.04 -14.32
CA GLU A 187 36.89 0.85 -15.53
C GLU A 187 35.43 0.98 -15.98
N THR A 188 34.68 -0.12 -15.98
CA THR A 188 33.26 -0.14 -16.38
C THR A 188 32.40 0.61 -15.37
N GLU A 189 32.72 0.46 -14.07
CA GLU A 189 32.08 1.21 -12.99
C GLU A 189 32.25 2.72 -13.17
N ARG A 190 33.47 3.18 -13.45
CA ARG A 190 33.74 4.60 -13.71
C ARG A 190 32.97 5.12 -14.92
N LEU A 191 32.96 4.37 -16.02
CA LEU A 191 32.26 4.76 -17.24
C LEU A 191 30.74 4.87 -17.02
N PHE A 192 30.16 3.94 -16.24
CA PHE A 192 28.74 4.00 -15.88
C PHE A 192 28.42 5.24 -15.04
N ILE A 193 29.25 5.54 -14.04
CA ILE A 193 29.08 6.73 -13.19
C ILE A 193 29.14 8.01 -14.04
N GLU A 194 30.15 8.15 -14.89
CA GLU A 194 30.31 9.30 -15.78
C GLU A 194 29.10 9.47 -16.72
N THR A 195 28.64 8.38 -17.33
CA THR A 195 27.46 8.41 -18.21
C THR A 195 26.19 8.81 -17.47
N MET A 196 26.00 8.29 -16.25
CA MET A 196 24.85 8.66 -15.41
C MET A 196 24.91 10.14 -15.01
N GLU A 197 26.09 10.67 -14.70
CA GLU A 197 26.28 12.07 -14.37
C GLU A 197 25.95 13.00 -15.55
N ASP A 198 26.32 12.62 -16.77
CA ASP A 198 25.95 13.38 -17.97
C ASP A 198 24.44 13.35 -18.21
N VAL A 199 23.77 12.20 -18.04
CA VAL A 199 22.30 12.09 -18.16
C VAL A 199 21.59 12.98 -17.14
N TYR A 200 22.02 12.94 -15.87
CA TYR A 200 21.42 13.79 -14.83
C TYR A 200 21.67 15.28 -15.07
N ARG A 201 22.84 15.65 -15.63
CA ARG A 201 23.15 17.03 -16.00
C ARG A 201 22.22 17.52 -17.11
N GLU A 202 22.02 16.71 -18.15
CA GLU A 202 21.11 17.04 -19.24
C GLU A 202 19.63 17.12 -18.79
N GLU A 203 19.18 16.24 -17.89
CA GLU A 203 17.82 16.29 -17.35
C GLU A 203 17.60 17.48 -16.41
N GLY A 204 18.59 17.81 -15.56
CA GLY A 204 18.54 19.00 -14.69
C GLY A 204 18.58 20.31 -15.48
N GLU A 205 19.31 20.36 -16.59
CA GLU A 205 19.33 21.51 -17.51
C GLU A 205 18.00 21.69 -18.25
N ARG A 206 17.31 20.59 -18.59
CA ARG A 206 15.95 20.62 -19.19
C ARG A 206 14.90 21.11 -18.20
N ASP A 207 14.97 20.71 -16.93
CA ASP A 207 14.02 21.14 -15.89
C ASP A 207 14.24 22.62 -15.49
N ALA A 208 15.49 23.10 -15.54
CA ALA A 208 15.83 24.51 -15.31
C ALA A 208 15.39 25.43 -16.47
N THR A 209 15.44 24.96 -17.72
CA THR A 209 14.94 25.72 -18.88
C THR A 209 13.41 25.78 -18.91
N VAL A 210 12.71 24.70 -18.53
CA VAL A 210 11.24 24.70 -18.43
C VAL A 210 10.72 25.64 -17.33
N LYS A 211 11.43 25.78 -16.21
CA LYS A 211 11.09 26.78 -15.16
C LYS A 211 11.36 28.23 -15.56
N ALA A 212 12.40 28.48 -16.36
CA ALA A 212 12.75 29.83 -16.80
C ALA A 212 11.73 30.41 -17.81
N ASP A 213 11.07 29.55 -18.59
CA ASP A 213 10.08 29.96 -19.59
C ASP A 213 8.67 30.25 -19.00
N ASP A 214 8.34 29.75 -17.80
CA ASP A 214 7.03 29.96 -17.15
C ASP A 214 6.95 31.27 -16.32
N ASP A 215 8.08 31.79 -15.84
CA ASP A 215 8.14 33.06 -15.09
C ASP A 215 8.14 34.32 -15.99
N GLY A 216 8.08 34.15 -17.32
CA GLY A 216 8.31 35.21 -18.31
C GLY A 216 7.08 35.91 -18.91
N ILE A 217 5.84 35.51 -18.61
CA ILE A 217 4.65 36.13 -19.26
C ILE A 217 3.59 36.54 -18.24
N ARG A 218 3.75 37.73 -17.65
CA ARG A 218 2.63 38.66 -17.36
C ARG A 218 3.10 40.12 -17.37
N SER A 219 3.06 40.73 -18.56
CA SER A 219 2.83 42.17 -18.70
C SER A 219 2.11 42.45 -20.01
N VAL A 220 0.78 42.49 -19.98
CA VAL A 220 -0.08 43.60 -20.46
C VAL A 220 -1.37 43.56 -19.65
#